data_AF-A0A9W8DLJ6-F1
#
_entry.id   AF-A0A9W8DLJ6-F1
#
_cell.length_a   1.000
_cell.length_b   1.000
_cell.length_c   1.000
_cell.angle_alpha   90.00
_cell.angle_beta   90.00
_cell.angle_gamma   90.00
#
_symmetry.space_group_name_H-M   'P 1'
#
loop_
_entity.id
_entity.type
_entity.pdbx_description
1 polymer ?
#
loop_
_entity_poly.entity_id
_entity_poly.type
_entity_poly.pdbx_seq_one_letter_code
_entity_poly.pdbx_strand_id
1 'polypeptide(L)'
;MFDRMADLYAILISLERLEYAFIRDHVPASDSPQDFISRYKVGVPATVEHGSFSSSSVQPNKRSVAEATEKFITLMDAVKLNQVSVDTLHPRLGDLLESLNNVDGLSRNSNGRAMLLEWLKRLNGMRASDQLDEDQARQFMFEVEQAYDEFFKSLDHSK
;
A
#
# COMPACT_ATOMS: atom_id res chain seq x y z
N MET A 1 26.09 -52.17 -16.15
CA MET A 1 25.49 -51.12 -17.00
C MET A 1 24.16 -50.54 -16.44
N PHE A 2 23.70 -50.95 -15.25
CA PHE A 2 22.45 -50.46 -14.64
C PHE A 2 22.64 -49.49 -13.46
N ASP A 3 23.87 -49.38 -12.94
CA ASP A 3 24.22 -48.59 -11.75
C ASP A 3 24.01 -47.07 -11.98
N ARG A 4 24.48 -46.54 -13.11
CA ARG A 4 24.32 -45.11 -13.46
C ARG A 4 22.88 -44.65 -13.68
N MET A 5 21.98 -45.57 -14.03
CA MET A 5 20.56 -45.25 -14.17
C MET A 5 19.89 -45.18 -12.80
N ALA A 6 20.33 -45.98 -11.82
CA ALA A 6 19.84 -45.91 -10.45
C ALA A 6 20.27 -44.62 -9.76
N ASP A 7 21.51 -44.15 -9.95
CA ASP A 7 21.96 -42.85 -9.44
C ASP A 7 21.19 -41.67 -10.04
N LEU A 8 20.98 -41.65 -11.36
CA LEU A 8 20.18 -40.61 -12.01
C LEU A 8 18.73 -40.65 -11.53
N TYR A 9 18.15 -41.84 -11.35
CA TYR A 9 16.79 -41.97 -10.82
C TYR A 9 16.71 -41.55 -9.34
N ALA A 10 17.72 -41.87 -8.54
CA ALA A 10 17.80 -41.50 -7.14
C ALA A 10 17.95 -39.98 -6.98
N ILE A 11 18.77 -39.33 -7.80
CA ILE A 11 18.92 -37.88 -7.83
C ILE A 11 17.61 -37.21 -8.26
N LEU A 12 16.95 -37.74 -9.30
CA LEU A 12 15.71 -37.20 -9.82
C LEU A 12 14.54 -37.35 -8.83
N ILE A 13 14.40 -38.50 -8.19
CA ILE A 13 13.42 -38.74 -7.14
C ILE A 13 13.72 -37.90 -5.88
N SER A 14 14.99 -37.71 -5.53
CA SER A 14 15.37 -36.90 -4.37
C SER A 14 15.08 -35.41 -4.60
N LEU A 15 15.29 -34.92 -5.82
CA LEU A 15 14.90 -33.56 -6.21
C LEU A 15 13.38 -33.39 -6.18
N GLU A 16 12.63 -34.35 -6.74
CA GLU A 16 11.16 -34.32 -6.72
C GLU A 16 10.61 -34.32 -5.29
N ARG A 17 11.20 -35.12 -4.40
CA ARG A 17 10.83 -35.15 -2.98
C ARG A 17 11.22 -33.90 -2.21
N LEU A 18 12.34 -33.25 -2.55
CA LEU A 18 12.76 -32.00 -1.94
C LEU A 18 11.86 -30.83 -2.39
N GLU A 19 11.46 -30.82 -3.67
CA GLU A 19 10.49 -29.86 -4.19
C GLU A 19 9.13 -30.03 -3.51
N TYR A 20 8.68 -31.28 -3.35
CA TYR A 20 7.44 -31.58 -2.61
C TYR A 20 7.50 -31.18 -1.13
N ALA A 21 8.65 -31.36 -0.47
CA ALA A 21 8.85 -30.97 0.91
C ALA A 21 8.88 -29.43 1.09
N PHE A 22 9.51 -28.71 0.16
CA PHE A 22 9.56 -27.25 0.17
C PHE A 22 8.18 -26.62 -0.04
N ILE A 23 7.36 -27.18 -0.95
CA ILE A 23 5.98 -26.74 -1.18
C ILE A 23 5.10 -27.03 0.04
N ARG A 24 5.33 -28.16 0.72
CA ARG A 24 4.54 -28.58 1.89
C ARG A 24 4.83 -27.76 3.16
N ASP A 25 6.07 -27.33 3.38
CA ASP A 25 6.43 -26.57 4.60
C ASP A 25 5.88 -25.12 4.56
N HIS A 26 5.58 -24.61 3.36
CA HIS A 26 4.99 -23.27 3.16
C HIS A 26 3.45 -23.26 3.09
N VAL A 27 2.79 -24.34 3.52
CA VAL A 27 1.32 -24.42 3.64
C VAL A 27 0.93 -24.58 5.12
N PRO A 28 0.33 -23.56 5.77
CA PRO A 28 -0.39 -23.78 7.02
C PRO A 28 -1.59 -24.70 6.75
N ALA A 29 -1.79 -25.67 7.64
CA ALA A 29 -2.61 -26.88 7.48
C ALA A 29 -4.12 -26.66 7.37
N SER A 30 -4.59 -25.91 6.38
CA SER A 30 -6.03 -25.73 6.17
C SER A 30 -6.37 -25.39 4.73
N ASP A 31 -6.12 -26.29 3.78
CA ASP A 31 -6.81 -26.21 2.50
C ASP A 31 -7.02 -27.59 1.86
N SER A 32 -8.23 -27.82 1.36
CA SER A 32 -8.70 -29.12 0.89
C SER A 32 -8.20 -29.41 -0.53
N PRO A 33 -7.94 -30.67 -0.91
CA PRO A 33 -7.26 -31.03 -2.17
C PRO A 33 -8.02 -30.68 -3.47
N GLN A 34 -9.21 -30.07 -3.38
CA GLN A 34 -10.04 -29.73 -4.55
C GLN A 34 -9.69 -28.35 -5.16
N ASP A 35 -9.14 -27.42 -4.38
CA ASP A 35 -8.78 -26.07 -4.85
C ASP A 35 -7.52 -26.06 -5.74
N PHE A 36 -6.64 -27.04 -5.56
CA PHE A 36 -5.38 -27.13 -6.30
C PHE A 36 -5.56 -27.39 -7.80
N ILE A 37 -6.57 -28.17 -8.18
CA ILE A 37 -6.80 -28.55 -9.59
C ILE A 37 -7.37 -27.36 -10.39
N SER A 38 -8.17 -26.50 -9.75
CA SER A 38 -8.71 -25.30 -10.40
C SER A 38 -7.62 -24.27 -10.72
N ARG A 39 -6.56 -24.20 -9.90
CA ARG A 39 -5.47 -23.23 -10.06
C ARG A 39 -4.49 -23.59 -11.19
N TYR A 40 -4.42 -24.84 -11.61
CA TYR A 40 -3.47 -25.29 -12.64
C TYR A 40 -3.93 -25.05 -14.09
N LYS A 41 -5.24 -24.89 -14.35
CA LYS A 41 -5.79 -24.73 -15.71
C LYS A 41 -5.91 -23.28 -16.19
N VAL A 42 -5.82 -22.31 -15.28
CA VAL A 42 -5.94 -20.89 -15.59
C VAL A 42 -4.52 -20.33 -15.63
N GLY A 43 -3.92 -20.27 -16.82
CA GLY A 43 -2.58 -19.73 -17.06
C GLY A 43 -2.50 -18.22 -16.81
N VAL A 44 -2.68 -17.82 -15.54
CA VAL A 44 -2.62 -16.43 -15.08
C VAL A 44 -1.67 -16.38 -13.89
N PRO A 45 -0.63 -15.52 -13.91
CA PRO A 45 0.32 -15.38 -12.82
C PRO A 45 -0.37 -14.97 -11.52
N ALA A 46 0.06 -15.62 -10.43
CA ALA A 46 -0.46 -15.46 -9.08
C ALA A 46 -0.05 -14.12 -8.45
N THR A 47 -0.80 -13.04 -8.73
CA THR A 47 -0.83 -11.84 -7.87
C THR A 47 -2.22 -11.18 -7.83
N VAL A 48 -3.29 -11.94 -8.07
CA VAL A 48 -4.67 -11.39 -8.12
C VAL A 48 -5.52 -11.74 -6.88
N GLU A 49 -4.97 -12.41 -5.86
CA GLU A 49 -5.79 -12.78 -4.69
C GLU A 49 -5.07 -12.90 -3.33
N HIS A 50 -3.85 -12.37 -3.19
CA HIS A 50 -3.28 -12.17 -1.85
C HIS A 50 -3.94 -10.97 -1.17
N GLY A 51 -5.03 -11.23 -0.44
CA GLY A 51 -5.68 -10.19 0.34
C GLY A 51 -6.61 -10.62 1.47
N SER A 52 -6.85 -11.90 1.75
CA SER A 52 -7.48 -12.40 3.00
C SER A 52 -7.47 -13.93 2.96
N PHE A 53 -7.06 -14.70 3.97
CA PHE A 53 -7.56 -14.68 5.34
C PHE A 53 -6.54 -15.34 6.30
N SER A 54 -6.22 -14.66 7.41
CA SER A 54 -6.16 -15.26 8.74
C SER A 54 -6.24 -14.16 9.80
N SER A 55 -7.50 -13.84 10.14
CA SER A 55 -8.00 -13.59 11.49
C SER A 55 -7.14 -12.77 12.46
N SER A 56 -7.40 -11.46 12.52
CA SER A 56 -7.70 -10.74 13.76
C SER A 56 -8.46 -9.47 13.38
N SER A 57 -9.68 -9.29 13.88
CA SER A 57 -10.45 -8.04 13.92
C SER A 57 -10.17 -7.04 12.79
N VAL A 58 -11.07 -6.98 11.81
CA VAL A 58 -11.21 -5.81 10.93
C VAL A 58 -11.43 -4.58 11.83
N GLN A 59 -10.34 -3.96 12.24
CA GLN A 59 -10.28 -2.55 12.54
C GLN A 59 -9.85 -1.92 11.22
N PRO A 60 -10.80 -1.56 10.34
CA PRO A 60 -10.48 -0.96 9.04
C PRO A 60 -9.54 0.23 9.24
N ASN A 61 -9.69 0.92 10.38
CA ASN A 61 -8.85 2.02 10.81
C ASN A 61 -7.34 1.72 10.85
N LYS A 62 -6.87 0.52 11.23
CA LYS A 62 -5.42 0.28 11.38
C LYS A 62 -4.66 0.18 10.06
N ARG A 63 -5.25 -0.46 9.04
CA ARG A 63 -4.63 -0.54 7.70
C ARG A 63 -4.71 0.82 7.00
N SER A 64 -5.89 1.45 7.03
CA SER A 64 -6.10 2.77 6.43
C SER A 64 -5.22 3.85 7.06
N VAL A 65 -4.93 3.78 8.37
CA VAL A 65 -4.01 4.71 9.05
C VAL A 65 -2.56 4.53 8.59
N ALA A 66 -2.11 3.30 8.39
CA ALA A 66 -0.77 3.02 7.89
C ALA A 66 -0.62 3.55 6.45
N GLU A 67 -1.62 3.31 5.61
CA GLU A 67 -1.66 3.84 4.24
C GLU A 67 -1.67 5.38 4.23
N ALA A 68 -2.51 6.04 5.04
CA ALA A 68 -2.55 7.49 5.13
C ALA A 68 -1.20 8.08 5.61
N THR A 69 -0.56 7.44 6.58
CA THR A 69 0.78 7.83 7.08
C THR A 69 1.83 7.73 5.98
N GLU A 70 1.82 6.64 5.21
CA GLU A 70 2.73 6.46 4.07
C GLU A 70 2.52 7.54 3.01
N LYS A 71 1.27 7.85 2.67
CA LYS A 71 0.91 8.87 1.68
C LYS A 71 1.33 10.28 2.14
N PHE A 72 1.22 10.58 3.44
CA PHE A 72 1.71 11.82 4.03
C PHE A 72 3.22 11.96 3.88
N ILE A 73 3.99 10.95 4.27
CA ILE A 73 5.46 10.94 4.15
C ILE A 73 5.84 11.09 2.67
N THR A 74 5.20 10.33 1.80
CA THR A 74 5.42 10.37 0.34
C THR A 74 5.14 11.74 -0.28
N LEU A 75 4.15 12.49 0.22
CA LEU A 75 3.85 13.86 -0.21
C LEU A 75 4.90 14.84 0.32
N MET A 76 5.27 14.73 1.60
CA MET A 76 6.28 15.56 2.25
C MET A 76 7.67 15.40 1.61
N ASP A 77 8.08 14.18 1.32
CA ASP A 77 9.35 13.89 0.63
C ASP A 77 9.37 14.49 -0.78
N ALA A 78 8.25 14.42 -1.53
CA ALA A 78 8.17 15.03 -2.85
C ALA A 78 8.43 16.54 -2.80
N VAL A 79 7.84 17.24 -1.83
CA VAL A 79 8.06 18.69 -1.63
C VAL A 79 9.51 18.97 -1.23
N LYS A 80 10.10 18.16 -0.32
CA LYS A 80 11.51 18.27 0.09
C LYS A 80 12.50 18.00 -1.05
N LEU A 81 12.15 17.13 -1.99
CA LEU A 81 12.92 16.83 -3.20
C LEU A 81 12.70 17.86 -4.33
N ASN A 82 12.03 18.97 -4.04
CA ASN A 82 11.68 20.02 -5.01
C ASN A 82 10.81 19.50 -6.17
N GLN A 83 10.04 18.42 -5.96
CA GLN A 83 9.07 17.89 -6.91
C GLN A 83 7.71 18.58 -6.71
N VAL A 84 7.70 19.90 -6.87
CA VAL A 84 6.56 20.78 -6.58
C VAL A 84 5.69 21.09 -7.81
N SER A 85 5.80 20.26 -8.86
CA SER A 85 4.97 20.38 -10.07
C SER A 85 3.53 19.95 -9.81
N VAL A 86 2.58 20.64 -10.44
CA VAL A 86 1.15 20.37 -10.30
C VAL A 86 0.80 18.94 -10.73
N ASP A 87 1.38 18.43 -11.82
CA ASP A 87 1.16 17.04 -12.29
C ASP A 87 1.57 15.97 -11.26
N THR A 88 2.55 16.29 -10.41
CA THR A 88 3.10 15.37 -9.43
C THR A 88 2.38 15.49 -8.09
N LEU A 89 2.05 16.71 -7.68
CA LEU A 89 1.34 16.98 -6.42
C LEU A 89 -0.14 16.62 -6.48
N HIS A 90 -0.80 16.87 -7.62
CA HIS A 90 -2.24 16.64 -7.78
C HIS A 90 -2.67 15.18 -7.51
N PRO A 91 -2.09 14.15 -8.18
CA PRO A 91 -2.44 12.76 -7.88
C PRO A 91 -2.07 12.37 -6.44
N ARG A 92 -0.92 12.82 -5.92
CA ARG A 92 -0.49 12.52 -4.54
C ARG A 92 -1.46 13.07 -3.49
N LEU A 93 -1.96 14.29 -3.67
CA LEU A 93 -2.97 14.89 -2.80
C LEU A 93 -4.32 14.17 -2.90
N GLY A 94 -4.72 13.75 -4.11
CA GLY A 94 -5.93 12.96 -4.32
C GLY A 94 -5.89 11.62 -3.58
N ASP A 95 -4.81 10.87 -3.75
CA ASP A 95 -4.52 9.62 -3.03
C ASP A 95 -4.53 9.82 -1.51
N LEU A 96 -3.88 10.88 -1.01
CA LEU A 96 -3.87 11.20 0.41
C LEU A 96 -5.28 11.49 0.93
N LEU A 97 -6.06 12.30 0.20
CA LEU A 97 -7.42 12.66 0.59
C LEU A 97 -8.36 11.44 0.61
N GLU A 98 -8.21 10.52 -0.34
CA GLU A 98 -8.95 9.25 -0.36
C GLU A 98 -8.58 8.36 0.84
N SER A 99 -7.28 8.22 1.13
CA SER A 99 -6.81 7.45 2.29
C SER A 99 -7.32 8.03 3.61
N LEU A 100 -7.38 9.36 3.72
CA LEU A 100 -7.96 10.07 4.86
C LEU A 100 -9.48 9.87 4.98
N ASN A 101 -10.18 9.71 3.86
CA ASN A 101 -11.62 9.48 3.85
C ASN A 101 -11.99 8.08 4.38
N ASN A 102 -11.10 7.10 4.20
CA ASN A 102 -11.31 5.71 4.64
C ASN A 102 -11.00 5.47 6.13
N VAL A 103 -10.42 6.44 6.83
CA VAL A 103 -10.17 6.36 8.28
C VAL A 103 -11.36 7.01 8.99
N ASP A 104 -12.27 6.18 9.50
CA ASP A 104 -13.60 6.54 10.05
C ASP A 104 -13.59 7.53 11.24
N GLY A 105 -12.43 7.91 11.78
CA GLY A 105 -12.27 8.92 12.84
C GLY A 105 -12.08 10.36 12.36
N LEU A 106 -11.82 10.57 11.05
CA LEU A 106 -11.41 11.86 10.49
C LEU A 106 -12.57 12.76 10.02
N SER A 107 -13.82 12.31 10.01
CA SER A 107 -14.99 13.18 9.76
C SER A 107 -15.04 14.36 10.75
N ARG A 108 -14.38 14.26 11.91
CA ARG A 108 -14.28 15.32 12.90
C ARG A 108 -13.10 16.27 12.68
N ASN A 109 -12.11 15.84 11.88
CA ASN A 109 -10.93 16.63 11.55
C ASN A 109 -11.16 17.42 10.26
N SER A 110 -12.14 18.31 10.29
CA SER A 110 -12.49 19.13 9.14
C SER A 110 -11.35 20.05 8.68
N ASN A 111 -10.39 20.35 9.56
CA ASN A 111 -9.40 21.40 9.33
C ASN A 111 -8.27 20.94 8.39
N GLY A 112 -7.49 19.90 8.74
CA GLY A 112 -6.46 19.35 7.85
C GLY A 112 -7.02 18.89 6.50
N ARG A 113 -8.23 18.30 6.49
CA ARG A 113 -8.90 17.91 5.24
C ARG A 113 -9.31 19.12 4.38
N ALA A 114 -9.89 20.16 4.99
CA ALA A 114 -10.31 21.35 4.25
C ALA A 114 -9.11 22.07 3.63
N MET A 115 -7.99 22.12 4.35
CA MET A 115 -6.73 22.64 3.83
C MET A 115 -6.24 21.83 2.62
N LEU A 116 -6.18 20.50 2.69
CA LEU A 116 -5.76 19.66 1.55
C LEU A 116 -6.68 19.86 0.32
N LEU A 117 -7.99 20.00 0.54
CA LEU A 117 -8.96 20.30 -0.51
C LEU A 117 -8.77 21.69 -1.12
N GLU A 118 -8.45 22.70 -0.31
CA GLU A 118 -8.17 24.05 -0.79
C GLU A 118 -6.92 24.06 -1.68
N TRP A 119 -5.87 23.37 -1.27
CA TRP A 119 -4.66 23.20 -2.06
C TRP A 119 -4.92 22.42 -3.35
N LEU A 120 -5.73 21.36 -3.31
CA LEU A 120 -6.12 20.63 -4.52
C LEU A 120 -6.92 21.51 -5.48
N LYS A 121 -7.83 22.35 -4.99
CA LYS A 121 -8.56 23.34 -5.81
C LYS A 121 -7.60 24.38 -6.40
N ARG A 122 -6.63 24.85 -5.63
CA ARG A 122 -5.61 25.80 -6.08
C ARG A 122 -4.75 25.19 -7.20
N LEU A 123 -4.31 23.95 -7.03
CA LEU A 123 -3.55 23.19 -8.01
C LEU A 123 -4.35 22.94 -9.30
N ASN A 124 -5.66 22.67 -9.20
CA ASN A 124 -6.53 22.50 -10.36
C ASN A 124 -6.66 23.78 -11.21
N GLY A 125 -6.53 24.96 -10.58
CA GLY A 125 -6.50 26.25 -11.26
C GLY A 125 -5.21 26.57 -12.02
N MET A 126 -4.14 25.77 -11.82
CA MET A 126 -2.84 25.93 -12.46
C MET A 126 -2.68 24.92 -13.61
N ARG A 127 -1.75 25.15 -14.54
CA ARG A 127 -1.49 24.16 -15.59
C ARG A 127 -0.73 23.00 -14.96
N ALA A 128 -0.90 21.79 -15.50
CA ALA A 128 -0.19 20.62 -15.01
C ALA A 128 1.35 20.81 -14.98
N SER A 129 1.89 21.62 -15.89
CA SER A 129 3.32 21.94 -15.99
C SER A 129 3.78 23.09 -15.08
N ASP A 130 2.87 23.83 -14.45
CA ASP A 130 3.22 24.88 -13.49
C ASP A 130 3.75 24.24 -12.20
N GLN A 131 4.59 25.00 -11.48
CA GLN A 131 5.17 24.62 -10.20
C GLN A 131 4.72 25.61 -9.11
N LEU A 132 4.65 25.14 -7.87
CA LEU A 132 4.53 26.04 -6.73
C LEU A 132 5.80 26.89 -6.63
N ASP A 133 5.62 28.17 -6.33
CA ASP A 133 6.72 29.07 -5.98
C ASP A 133 7.37 28.64 -4.65
N GLU A 134 8.60 29.09 -4.37
CA GLU A 134 9.35 28.69 -3.17
C GLU A 134 8.58 29.01 -1.88
N ASP A 135 7.93 30.18 -1.83
CA ASP A 135 7.11 30.56 -0.68
C ASP A 135 5.85 29.70 -0.57
N GLN A 136 5.23 29.34 -1.70
CA GLN A 136 4.04 28.47 -1.71
C GLN A 136 4.40 27.03 -1.29
N ALA A 137 5.55 26.51 -1.74
CA ALA A 137 6.02 25.19 -1.37
C ALA A 137 6.33 25.09 0.13
N ARG A 138 6.94 26.13 0.72
CA ARG A 138 7.15 26.21 2.18
C ARG A 138 5.84 26.27 2.94
N GLN A 139 4.91 27.10 2.48
CA GLN A 139 3.57 27.23 3.08
C GLN A 139 2.81 25.90 3.01
N PHE A 140 2.82 25.23 1.85
CA PHE A 140 2.22 23.92 1.65
C PHE A 140 2.85 22.85 2.56
N MET A 141 4.17 22.81 2.66
CA MET A 141 4.89 21.89 3.54
C MET A 141 4.46 22.06 5.00
N PHE A 142 4.41 23.31 5.48
CA PHE A 142 3.99 23.63 6.86
C PHE A 142 2.55 23.18 7.14
N GLU A 143 1.63 23.46 6.21
CA GLU A 143 0.23 23.06 6.36
C GLU A 143 0.04 21.53 6.32
N VAL A 144 0.82 20.83 5.49
CA VAL A 144 0.83 19.35 5.45
C VAL A 144 1.37 18.76 6.77
N GLU A 145 2.43 19.33 7.34
CA GLU A 145 2.95 18.91 8.66
C GLU A 145 1.91 19.17 9.76
N GLN A 146 1.25 20.32 9.75
CA GLN A 146 0.18 20.63 10.69
C GLN A 146 -0.99 19.65 10.56
N ALA A 147 -1.41 19.32 9.33
CA ALA A 147 -2.46 18.35 9.07
C ALA A 147 -2.07 16.94 9.54
N TYR A 148 -0.79 16.57 9.41
CA TYR A 148 -0.25 15.30 9.91
C TYR A 148 -0.25 15.22 11.44
N ASP A 149 0.19 16.28 12.12
CA ASP A 149 0.14 16.38 13.59
C ASP A 149 -1.31 16.30 14.11
N GLU A 150 -2.23 17.00 13.46
CA GLU A 150 -3.66 16.99 13.79
C GLU A 150 -4.29 15.61 13.54
N PHE A 151 -3.91 14.94 12.44
CA PHE A 151 -4.27 13.55 12.17
C PHE A 151 -3.76 12.63 13.28
N PHE A 152 -2.48 12.70 13.63
CA PHE A 152 -1.88 11.85 14.65
C PHE A 152 -2.52 12.07 16.04
N LYS A 153 -2.78 13.32 16.42
CA LYS A 153 -3.54 13.67 17.64
C LYS A 153 -4.96 13.12 17.62
N SER A 154 -5.63 13.16 16.47
CA SER A 154 -6.98 12.61 16.31
C SER A 154 -7.00 11.09 16.47
N LEU A 155 -5.93 10.39 16.05
CA LEU A 155 -5.79 8.94 16.27
C LEU A 155 -5.58 8.60 17.75
N ASP A 156 -4.78 9.38 18.48
CA ASP A 156 -4.55 9.18 19.91
C ASP A 156 -5.83 9.41 20.74
N HIS A 157 -6.58 10.47 20.41
CA HIS A 157 -7.88 10.75 21.04
C HIS A 157 -9.00 9.76 20.66
N SER A 158 -8.83 8.97 19.60
CA SER A 158 -9.82 7.98 19.15
C SER A 158 -9.68 6.62 19.84
N LYS A 159 -8.84 6.51 20.88
CA LYS A 159 -8.53 5.26 21.58
C LYS A 159 -9.42 4.98 22.79
#